data_AF-A0A959EFS8-F1
#
_entry.id   AF-A0A959EFS8-F1
#
_cell.length_a   1.000
_cell.length_b   1.000
_cell.length_c   1.000
_cell.angle_alpha   90.00
_cell.angle_beta   90.00
_cell.angle_gamma   90.00
#
_symmetry.space_group_name_H-M   'P 1'
#
loop_
_entity.id
_entity.type
_entity.pdbx_description
1 polymer ?
#
loop_
_entity_poly.entity_id
_entity_poly.type
_entity_poly.pdbx_seq_one_letter_code
_entity_poly.pdbx_strand_id
1 'polypeptide(L)'
;VFKQTVFYVQSKNLGLPQFLMKPENFFHKVGAWLGIEDIDFERYPKFSNQYLLKGDDEDYIRASFSDEVLQFFTIEKDWTMEGLNYYLVLYRKNQLLLPSQIINFYKKGMQLHQLLRAEGLG
;
A
#
# COMPACT_ATOMS: atom_id res chain seq x y z
N VAL A 1 20.23 -10.24 1.40
CA VAL A 1 20.20 -9.10 0.45
C VAL A 1 18.88 -9.12 -0.29
N PHE A 2 18.04 -8.10 -0.15
CA PHE A 2 16.83 -7.95 -0.96
C PHE A 2 17.20 -7.46 -2.36
N LYS A 3 16.61 -8.06 -3.40
CA LYS A 3 16.76 -7.59 -4.80
C LYS A 3 15.38 -7.22 -5.31
N GLN A 4 15.09 -5.92 -5.37
CA GLN A 4 13.76 -5.45 -5.75
C GLN A 4 13.79 -4.08 -6.42
N THR A 5 12.81 -3.82 -7.28
CA THR A 5 12.57 -2.50 -7.85
C THR A 5 11.56 -1.76 -6.98
N VAL A 6 11.88 -0.52 -6.62
CA VAL A 6 11.08 0.28 -5.68
C VAL A 6 10.67 1.59 -6.36
N PHE A 7 9.40 1.94 -6.23
CA PHE A 7 8.92 3.29 -6.47
C PHE A 7 8.88 4.00 -5.12
N TYR A 8 9.49 5.18 -5.06
CA TYR A 8 9.53 6.03 -3.88
C TYR A 8 9.18 7.44 -4.31
N VAL A 9 8.32 8.09 -3.52
CA VAL A 9 8.04 9.52 -3.66
C VAL A 9 8.03 10.17 -2.28
N GLN A 10 8.66 11.33 -2.23
CA GLN A 10 8.52 12.29 -1.14
C GLN A 10 7.72 13.49 -1.65
N SER A 11 6.58 13.78 -1.06
CA SER A 11 5.71 14.86 -1.52
C SER A 11 4.97 15.51 -0.35
N LYS A 12 5.03 16.85 -0.28
CA LYS A 12 4.25 17.64 0.69
C LYS A 12 2.74 17.59 0.43
N ASN A 13 2.33 17.08 -0.73
CA ASN A 13 0.92 16.86 -1.06
C ASN A 13 0.40 15.54 -0.47
N LEU A 14 1.25 14.75 0.17
CA LEU A 14 0.86 13.58 0.95
C LEU A 14 0.69 13.99 2.41
N GLY A 15 -0.22 13.32 3.09
CA GLY A 15 -0.30 13.26 4.54
C GLY A 15 -0.78 11.86 4.84
N LEU A 16 0.16 10.91 4.97
CA LEU A 16 -0.16 9.50 5.14
C LEU A 16 0.04 9.06 6.60
N PRO A 17 -0.85 8.20 7.14
CA PRO A 17 -0.57 7.50 8.37
C PRO A 17 0.66 6.61 8.20
N GLN A 18 1.26 6.21 9.32
CA GLN A 18 2.26 5.15 9.29
C GLN A 18 1.55 3.81 9.06
N PHE A 19 1.81 3.16 7.92
CA PHE A 19 1.24 1.84 7.64
C PHE A 19 2.15 0.96 6.79
N LEU A 20 1.90 -0.34 6.89
CA LEU A 20 2.43 -1.38 6.00
C LEU A 20 1.26 -2.20 5.45
N MET A 21 1.12 -2.22 4.13
CA MET A 21 0.23 -3.11 3.40
C MET A 21 1.08 -4.09 2.61
N LYS A 22 0.91 -5.40 2.81
CA LYS A 22 1.64 -6.42 2.04
C LYS A 22 0.69 -7.55 1.59
N PRO A 23 0.97 -8.21 0.46
CA PRO A 23 0.19 -9.37 0.05
C PRO A 23 0.19 -10.44 1.14
N GLU A 24 -0.97 -11.02 1.42
CA GLU A 24 -1.08 -12.14 2.34
C GLU A 24 -0.67 -13.44 1.63
N ASN A 25 0.34 -14.13 2.17
CA ASN A 25 0.58 -15.52 1.79
C ASN A 25 -0.38 -16.36 2.64
N PHE A 26 -1.36 -17.02 2.01
CA PHE A 26 -2.39 -17.91 2.59
C PHE A 26 -1.92 -18.94 3.63
N PHE A 27 -0.61 -19.08 3.88
CA PHE A 27 -0.05 -20.19 4.65
C PHE A 27 -0.33 -20.15 6.13
N HIS A 28 -0.43 -18.99 6.78
CA HIS A 28 -0.90 -18.91 8.16
C HIS A 28 -1.35 -17.48 8.36
N LYS A 29 -2.62 -17.25 8.76
CA LYS A 29 -3.00 -16.02 9.47
C LYS A 29 -1.94 -15.82 10.54
N VAL A 30 -1.00 -14.90 10.32
CA VAL A 30 0.22 -14.84 11.13
C VAL A 30 -0.20 -14.37 12.50
N GLY A 31 -0.36 -15.34 13.39
CA GLY A 31 -0.48 -15.12 14.81
C GLY A 31 0.71 -14.29 15.29
N ALA A 32 0.39 -13.30 16.11
CA ALA A 32 1.29 -12.70 17.09
C ALA A 32 2.59 -12.06 16.56
N TRP A 33 2.52 -11.30 15.45
CA TRP A 33 3.51 -10.23 15.26
C TRP A 33 2.99 -8.97 15.97
N LEU A 34 3.39 -8.84 17.25
CA LEU A 34 3.31 -7.69 18.16
C LEU A 34 2.10 -6.74 17.95
N GLY A 35 1.01 -7.01 18.67
CA GLY A 35 0.06 -6.01 19.19
C GLY A 35 -0.86 -5.25 18.23
N ILE A 36 -0.61 -5.23 16.92
CA ILE A 36 -1.42 -4.48 15.96
C ILE A 36 -2.30 -5.46 15.17
N GLU A 37 -3.62 -5.27 15.25
CA GLU A 37 -4.61 -6.03 14.52
C GLU A 37 -4.57 -5.72 13.01
N ASP A 38 -5.07 -6.64 12.20
CA ASP A 38 -5.18 -6.44 10.76
C ASP A 38 -6.40 -5.56 10.44
N ILE A 39 -6.25 -4.62 9.51
CA ILE A 39 -7.29 -3.66 9.17
C ILE A 39 -8.08 -4.18 7.97
N ASP A 40 -9.23 -4.80 8.26
CA ASP A 40 -10.13 -5.34 7.26
C ASP A 40 -11.19 -4.34 6.78
N PHE A 41 -11.59 -4.43 5.50
CA PHE A 41 -12.66 -3.63 4.90
C PHE A 41 -13.83 -4.53 4.46
N GLU A 42 -14.91 -4.57 5.24
CA GLU A 42 -16.07 -5.45 4.97
C GLU A 42 -16.70 -5.25 3.59
N ARG A 43 -16.72 -4.00 3.08
CA ARG A 43 -17.22 -3.68 1.73
C ARG A 43 -16.30 -4.15 0.60
N TYR A 44 -15.04 -4.48 0.93
CA TYR A 44 -13.99 -4.89 -0.01
C TYR A 44 -13.37 -6.24 0.40
N PRO A 45 -14.16 -7.33 0.50
CA PRO A 45 -13.68 -8.61 1.00
C PRO A 45 -12.58 -9.20 0.11
N LYS A 46 -12.55 -8.87 -1.19
CA LYS A 46 -11.46 -9.32 -2.08
C LYS A 46 -10.12 -8.69 -1.73
N PHE A 47 -10.11 -7.42 -1.34
CA PHE A 47 -8.91 -6.72 -0.87
C PHE A 47 -8.45 -7.32 0.46
N SER A 48 -9.36 -7.41 1.44
CA SER A 48 -9.09 -7.99 2.76
C SER A 48 -8.51 -9.40 2.69
N ASN A 49 -9.00 -10.25 1.78
CA ASN A 49 -8.44 -11.60 1.59
C ASN A 49 -7.09 -11.63 0.84
N GLN A 50 -6.65 -10.52 0.24
CA GLN A 50 -5.41 -10.43 -0.54
C GLN A 50 -4.28 -9.76 0.24
N TYR A 51 -4.60 -8.96 1.26
CA TYR A 51 -3.67 -8.03 1.88
C TYR A 51 -3.78 -8.02 3.38
N LEU A 52 -2.61 -8.09 4.03
CA LEU A 52 -2.45 -7.68 5.42
C LEU A 52 -2.16 -6.17 5.43
N LEU A 53 -3.00 -5.39 6.12
CA LEU A 53 -2.83 -3.96 6.32
C LEU A 53 -2.73 -3.64 7.81
N LYS A 54 -1.63 -2.99 8.22
CA LYS A 54 -1.40 -2.64 9.62
C LYS A 54 -0.81 -1.25 9.77
N GLY A 55 -1.08 -0.63 10.92
CA GLY A 55 -0.39 0.56 11.42
C GLY A 55 -1.02 1.04 12.73
N ASP A 56 -0.42 2.06 13.33
CA ASP A 56 -0.75 2.47 14.71
C ASP A 56 -2.08 3.25 14.83
N ASP A 57 -2.50 3.94 13.76
CA ASP A 57 -3.71 4.76 13.71
C ASP A 57 -4.70 4.17 12.70
N GLU A 58 -5.50 3.21 13.15
CA GLU A 58 -6.46 2.49 12.31
C GLU A 58 -7.47 3.43 11.63
N ASP A 59 -8.02 4.40 12.37
CA ASP A 59 -9.02 5.32 11.83
C ASP A 59 -8.44 6.17 10.69
N TYR A 60 -7.21 6.68 10.86
CA TYR A 60 -6.54 7.44 9.81
C TYR A 60 -6.16 6.57 8.61
N ILE A 61 -5.75 5.31 8.84
CA ILE A 61 -5.50 4.35 7.77
C ILE A 61 -6.78 4.09 6.98
N ARG A 62 -7.89 3.81 7.65
CA ARG A 62 -9.19 3.61 7.00
C ARG A 62 -9.61 4.82 6.18
N ALA A 63 -9.40 6.03 6.69
CA ALA A 63 -9.70 7.27 5.98
C ALA A 63 -8.79 7.50 4.75
N SER A 64 -7.54 7.00 4.79
CA SER A 64 -6.58 7.15 3.67
C SER A 64 -6.79 6.11 2.56
N PHE A 65 -7.46 4.99 2.86
CA PHE A 65 -7.74 3.91 1.92
C PHE A 65 -9.13 4.07 1.31
N SER A 66 -9.25 5.01 0.37
CA SER A 66 -10.51 5.24 -0.36
C SER A 66 -10.95 4.02 -1.18
N ASP A 67 -12.22 4.05 -1.60
CA ASP A 67 -12.83 3.03 -2.48
C ASP A 67 -11.97 2.78 -3.74
N GLU A 68 -11.32 3.81 -4.30
CA GLU A 68 -10.40 3.72 -5.44
C GLU A 68 -9.07 3.04 -5.11
N VAL A 69 -8.50 3.31 -3.93
CA VAL A 69 -7.25 2.66 -3.47
C VAL A 69 -7.51 1.17 -3.25
N LEU A 70 -8.60 0.82 -2.58
CA LEU A 70 -9.00 -0.57 -2.33
C LEU A 70 -9.28 -1.32 -3.65
N GLN A 71 -9.95 -0.66 -4.60
CA GLN A 71 -10.22 -1.23 -5.91
C GLN A 71 -8.92 -1.39 -6.74
N PHE A 72 -7.99 -0.44 -6.66
CA PHE A 72 -6.68 -0.53 -7.31
C PHE A 72 -5.99 -1.82 -6.89
N PHE A 73 -5.83 -2.08 -5.59
CA PHE A 73 -5.12 -3.26 -5.09
C PHE A 73 -5.92 -4.57 -5.28
N THR A 74 -7.24 -4.51 -5.33
CA THR A 74 -8.07 -5.67 -5.70
C THR A 74 -7.74 -6.21 -7.11
N ILE A 75 -7.37 -5.31 -8.03
CA ILE A 75 -7.03 -5.61 -9.43
C ILE A 75 -5.52 -5.83 -9.58
N GLU A 76 -4.73 -4.88 -9.08
CA GLU A 76 -3.28 -4.84 -9.14
C GLU A 76 -2.68 -5.53 -7.93
N LYS A 77 -2.44 -6.84 -8.06
CA LYS A 77 -2.01 -7.70 -6.95
C LYS A 77 -0.50 -7.69 -6.73
N ASP A 78 -0.10 -8.32 -5.62
CA ASP A 78 1.27 -8.65 -5.22
C ASP A 78 2.15 -7.45 -4.83
N TRP A 79 1.56 -6.27 -4.70
CA TRP A 79 2.27 -5.05 -4.30
C TRP A 79 2.33 -4.88 -2.78
N THR A 80 3.50 -4.59 -2.25
CA THR A 80 3.65 -4.00 -0.93
C THR A 80 3.60 -2.48 -1.05
N MET A 81 2.84 -1.82 -0.18
CA MET A 81 2.77 -0.36 -0.05
C MET A 81 3.06 0.05 1.39
N GLU A 82 3.93 1.04 1.55
CA GLU A 82 4.27 1.64 2.85
C GLU A 82 4.05 3.15 2.76
N GLY A 83 3.43 3.72 3.81
CA GLY A 83 3.19 5.15 3.94
C GLY A 83 3.70 5.67 5.27
N LEU A 84 4.21 6.90 5.25
CA LEU A 84 4.59 7.65 6.45
C LEU A 84 4.69 9.14 6.13
N ASN A 85 3.79 9.96 6.66
CA ASN A 85 3.77 11.41 6.44
C ASN A 85 3.85 11.78 4.95
N TYR A 86 5.00 12.29 4.50
CA TYR A 86 5.24 12.73 3.13
C TYR A 86 5.82 11.65 2.22
N TYR A 87 5.97 10.42 2.71
CA TYR A 87 6.64 9.33 2.02
C TYR A 87 5.66 8.24 1.60
N LEU A 88 5.75 7.83 0.34
CA LEU A 88 5.04 6.68 -0.22
C LEU A 88 6.03 5.76 -0.92
N VAL A 89 5.95 4.47 -0.60
CA VAL A 89 6.79 3.42 -1.16
C VAL A 89 5.90 2.33 -1.74
N LEU A 90 6.22 1.85 -2.93
CA LEU A 90 5.53 0.74 -3.61
C LEU A 90 6.57 -0.22 -4.20
N TYR A 91 6.40 -1.53 -4.00
CA TYR A 91 7.30 -2.54 -4.55
C TYR A 91 6.68 -3.94 -4.52
N ARG A 92 7.34 -4.90 -5.18
CA ARG A 92 7.09 -6.34 -4.98
C ARG A 92 8.28 -6.93 -4.22
N LYS A 93 8.01 -7.61 -3.10
CA LYS A 93 9.06 -8.14 -2.23
C LYS A 93 9.95 -9.11 -3.01
N ASN A 94 11.27 -8.90 -2.95
CA ASN A 94 12.26 -9.74 -3.63
C ASN A 94 12.09 -9.86 -5.16
N GLN A 95 11.50 -8.87 -5.82
CA GLN A 95 11.30 -8.91 -7.27
C GLN A 95 11.89 -7.68 -7.98
N LEU A 96 12.79 -7.92 -8.93
CA LEU A 96 13.25 -6.94 -9.91
C LEU A 96 12.29 -6.92 -11.11
N LEU A 97 11.93 -5.72 -11.57
CA LEU A 97 11.16 -5.53 -12.79
C LEU A 97 12.09 -5.45 -14.00
N LEU A 98 11.60 -5.91 -15.15
CA LEU A 98 12.29 -5.72 -16.43
C LEU A 98 12.27 -4.25 -16.85
N PRO A 99 13.26 -3.76 -17.62
CA PRO A 99 13.27 -2.38 -18.13
C PRO A 99 11.97 -1.97 -18.83
N SER A 100 11.36 -2.88 -19.60
CA SER A 100 10.08 -2.66 -20.30
C SER A 100 8.89 -2.39 -19.37
N GLN A 101 8.97 -2.81 -18.10
CA GLN A 101 7.91 -2.65 -17.12
C GLN A 101 8.03 -1.35 -16.31
N ILE A 102 9.20 -0.70 -16.33
CA ILE A 102 9.51 0.45 -15.47
C ILE A 102 8.57 1.63 -15.73
N ILE A 103 8.25 1.93 -16.98
CA ILE A 103 7.34 3.04 -17.31
C ILE A 103 5.93 2.79 -16.78
N ASN A 104 5.42 1.56 -16.92
CA ASN A 104 4.11 1.21 -16.39
C ASN A 104 4.11 1.23 -14.84
N PHE A 105 5.19 0.74 -14.23
CA PHE A 105 5.35 0.77 -12.78
C PHE A 105 5.40 2.21 -12.24
N TYR A 106 6.13 3.11 -12.89
CA TYR A 106 6.15 4.53 -12.55
C TYR A 106 4.75 5.15 -12.64
N LYS A 107 4.00 4.85 -13.71
CA LYS A 107 2.61 5.32 -13.86
C LYS A 107 1.69 4.84 -12.73
N LYS A 108 1.83 3.58 -12.30
CA LYS A 108 1.10 3.03 -11.14
C LYS A 108 1.44 3.77 -9.84
N GLY A 109 2.73 3.99 -9.60
CA GLY A 109 3.19 4.76 -8.43
C GLY A 109 2.64 6.19 -8.42
N MET A 110 2.64 6.86 -9.58
CA MET A 110 2.07 8.22 -9.70
C MET A 110 0.55 8.24 -9.59
N GLN A 111 -0.15 7.21 -10.08
CA GLN A 111 -1.60 7.08 -9.87
C GLN A 111 -1.93 6.96 -8.38
N LEU A 112 -1.22 6.10 -7.65
CA LEU A 112 -1.38 5.97 -6.20
C LEU A 112 -1.03 7.25 -5.46
N HIS A 113 0.06 7.93 -5.84
CA HIS A 113 0.39 9.25 -5.30
C HIS A 113 -0.77 10.24 -5.44
N GLN A 114 -1.45 10.26 -6.60
CA GLN A 114 -2.59 11.13 -6.83
C GLN A 114 -3.83 10.74 -6.02
N LEU A 115 -4.12 9.44 -5.87
CA LEU A 115 -5.23 8.94 -5.05
C LEU A 115 -5.02 9.21 -3.55
N LEU A 116 -3.77 9.23 -3.09
CA LEU A 116 -3.39 9.35 -1.69
C LEU A 116 -3.05 10.80 -1.26
N ARG A 117 -3.34 11.79 -2.10
CA ARG A 117 -3.09 13.20 -1.75
C ARG A 117 -3.98 13.62 -0.59
N ALA A 118 -3.42 14.38 0.34
CA ALA A 118 -4.23 15.05 1.34
C ALA A 118 -5.14 16.06 0.63
N GLU A 119 -6.46 15.93 0.80
CA GLU A 119 -7.40 16.95 0.36
C GLU A 119 -7.18 18.22 1.20
N GLY A 120 -7.07 19.39 0.55
CA GLY A 120 -7.08 20.68 1.25
C GLY A 120 -5.76 21.44 1.40
N LEU A 121 -4.71 21.16 0.61
CA LEU A 121 -3.56 22.06 0.48
C LEU A 121 -3.47 22.61 -0.96
N GLY A 122 -4.38 23.52 -1.26
CA GLY A 122 -4.35 24.42 -2.42
C GLY A 122 -4.40 25.87 -1.95
#